data_AF-A0A4R6AR78-F1
#
_entry.id   AF-A0A4R6AR78-F1
#
_cell.length_a   1.000
_cell.length_b   1.000
_cell.length_c   1.000
_cell.angle_alpha   90.00
_cell.angle_beta   90.00
_cell.angle_gamma   90.00
#
_symmetry.space_group_name_H-M   'P 1'
#
loop_
_entity.id
_entity.type
_entity.pdbx_description
1 polymer ?
#
loop_
_entity_poly.entity_id
_entity_poly.type
_entity_poly.pdbx_seq_one_letter_code
_entity_poly.pdbx_strand_id
1 'polypeptide(L)'
;MSILTPLPPELPFHKRVFLNIPVLGWMARDILYGDPSNRAWAAVIVASAWLWCVAQFGLIVLIIPFVLAIPAAFWLWFEIMVSRHDARAEKAAKG
;
A
#
# COMPACT_ATOMS: atom_id res chain seq x y z
N MET A 1 9.50 -3.05 20.37
CA MET A 1 10.21 -1.81 19.99
C MET A 1 11.00 -2.14 18.74
N SER A 2 10.80 -1.47 17.59
CA SER A 2 11.93 -1.33 16.66
C SER A 2 12.94 -0.46 17.41
N ILE A 3 14.05 -1.07 17.82
CA ILE A 3 14.99 -0.49 18.77
C ILE A 3 16.02 0.42 18.10
N LEU A 4 16.11 0.38 16.75
CA LEU A 4 17.20 1.01 15.99
C LEU A 4 16.81 2.34 15.36
N THR A 5 15.52 2.64 15.20
CA THR A 5 15.06 3.86 14.53
C THR A 5 14.21 4.73 15.47
N PRO A 6 14.73 5.88 15.93
CA PRO A 6 13.97 6.79 16.78
C PRO A 6 12.85 7.46 15.96
N LEU A 7 11.69 7.63 16.59
CA LEU A 7 10.58 8.35 15.97
C LEU A 7 10.85 9.87 15.99
N PRO A 8 10.57 10.60 14.90
CA PRO A 8 10.62 12.05 14.91
C PRO A 8 9.74 12.64 16.03
N PRO A 9 10.19 13.70 16.74
CA PRO A 9 9.43 14.30 17.84
C PRO A 9 8.06 14.82 17.41
N GLU A 10 7.96 15.33 16.19
CA GLU A 10 6.83 16.08 15.64
C GLU A 10 5.85 15.24 14.79
N LEU A 11 5.48 14.06 15.29
CA LEU A 11 4.54 13.17 14.61
C LEU A 11 3.09 13.38 15.09
N PRO A 12 2.10 13.46 14.17
CA PRO A 12 0.69 13.41 14.52
C PRO A 12 0.37 12.18 15.38
N PHE A 13 -0.54 12.35 16.35
CA PHE A 13 -0.88 11.31 17.33
C PHE A 13 -1.21 9.95 16.68
N HIS A 14 -2.03 9.96 15.63
CA HIS A 14 -2.44 8.74 14.92
C HIS A 14 -1.25 7.99 14.31
N LYS A 15 -0.28 8.70 13.71
CA LYS A 15 0.94 8.07 13.16
C LYS A 15 1.79 7.50 14.27
N ARG A 16 1.93 8.21 15.39
CA ARG A 16 2.70 7.74 16.55
C ARG A 16 2.12 6.47 17.15
N VAL A 17 0.78 6.38 17.27
CA VAL A 17 0.10 5.17 17.73
C VAL A 17 0.32 4.02 16.75
N PHE A 18 0.09 4.25 15.46
CA PHE A 18 0.28 3.22 14.42
C PHE A 18 1.70 2.65 14.40
N LEU A 19 2.71 3.52 14.44
CA LEU A 19 4.12 3.11 14.40
C LEU A 19 4.58 2.40 15.68
N ASN A 20 3.79 2.42 16.76
CA ASN A 20 4.06 1.66 17.98
C ASN A 20 3.45 0.25 17.96
N ILE A 21 2.54 -0.05 17.03
CA ILE A 21 1.92 -1.37 16.89
C ILE A 21 3.01 -2.42 16.61
N PRO A 22 3.05 -3.54 17.36
CA PRO A 22 4.04 -4.58 17.15
C PRO A 22 3.94 -5.20 15.76
N VAL A 23 5.08 -5.69 15.27
CA VAL A 23 5.25 -6.28 13.92
C VAL A 23 5.00 -5.25 12.81
N LEU A 24 3.75 -4.90 12.52
CA LEU A 24 3.39 -4.02 11.40
C LEU A 24 3.88 -2.59 11.59
N GLY A 25 3.64 -1.99 12.75
CA GLY A 25 4.07 -0.62 13.05
C GLY A 25 5.59 -0.51 13.17
N TRP A 26 6.25 -1.54 13.68
CA TRP A 26 7.71 -1.60 13.77
C TRP A 26 8.35 -1.70 12.38
N MET A 27 7.86 -2.60 11.52
CA MET A 27 8.32 -2.69 10.12
C MET A 27 8.05 -1.40 9.36
N ALA A 28 6.85 -0.81 9.51
CA ALA A 28 6.52 0.46 8.89
C ALA A 28 7.46 1.59 9.32
N ARG A 29 7.86 1.62 10.60
CA ARG A 29 8.86 2.58 11.10
C ARG A 29 10.21 2.40 10.41
N ASP A 30 10.69 1.16 10.29
CA ASP A 30 11.97 0.84 9.68
C ASP A 30 11.99 1.15 8.18
N ILE A 31 10.85 1.01 7.51
CA ILE A 31 10.66 1.36 6.09
C ILE A 31 10.65 2.89 5.88
N LEU A 32 10.02 3.63 6.79
CA LEU A 32 9.82 5.08 6.64
C LEU A 32 11.01 5.92 7.11
N TYR A 33 11.67 5.49 8.18
CA TYR A 33 12.71 6.28 8.87
C TYR A 33 14.05 5.55 9.01
N GLY A 34 14.11 4.26 8.65
CA GLY A 34 15.31 3.45 8.74
C GLY A 34 16.17 3.50 7.47
N ASP A 35 16.98 2.48 7.29
CA ASP A 35 17.87 2.36 6.12
C ASP A 35 17.07 2.23 4.81
N PRO A 36 17.47 2.89 3.71
CA PRO A 36 16.78 2.79 2.43
C PRO A 36 16.61 1.36 1.90
N SER A 37 17.52 0.44 2.24
CA SER A 37 17.47 -0.99 1.88
C SER A 37 16.33 -1.74 2.57
N ASN A 38 15.80 -1.23 3.68
CA ASN A 38 14.67 -1.84 4.40
C ASN A 38 13.42 -1.96 3.53
N ARG A 39 13.26 -1.08 2.52
CA ARG A 39 12.17 -1.19 1.53
C ARG A 39 12.25 -2.47 0.71
N ALA A 40 13.45 -2.84 0.26
CA ALA A 40 13.67 -4.07 -0.49
C ALA A 40 13.41 -5.29 0.40
N TRP A 41 13.92 -5.28 1.64
CA TRP A 41 13.68 -6.35 2.60
C TRP A 41 12.20 -6.49 2.98
N ALA A 42 11.48 -5.39 3.14
CA ALA A 42 10.04 -5.43 3.38
C ALA A 42 9.28 -6.12 2.23
N ALA A 43 9.66 -5.82 0.98
CA ALA A 43 9.07 -6.51 -0.18
C ALA A 43 9.37 -8.02 -0.15
N VAL A 44 10.60 -8.42 0.19
CA VAL A 44 10.99 -9.84 0.34
C VAL A 44 10.20 -10.53 1.45
N ILE A 45 9.98 -9.86 2.58
CA ILE A 45 9.18 -10.39 3.69
C ILE A 45 7.72 -10.59 3.26
N VAL A 46 7.12 -9.60 2.59
CA VAL A 46 5.74 -9.69 2.09
C VAL A 46 5.61 -10.81 1.06
N ALA A 47 6.55 -10.91 0.12
CA ALA A 47 6.57 -11.98 -0.88
C ALA A 47 6.71 -13.36 -0.23
N SER A 48 7.61 -13.50 0.75
CA SER A 48 7.79 -14.76 1.49
C SER A 48 6.53 -15.15 2.27
N ALA A 49 5.92 -14.19 2.97
CA ALA A 49 4.67 -14.42 3.70
C ALA A 49 3.54 -14.82 2.76
N TRP A 50 3.46 -14.20 1.58
CA TRP A 50 2.51 -14.57 0.55
C TRP A 50 2.72 -16.00 0.06
N LEU A 51 3.96 -16.38 -0.25
CA LEU A 51 4.29 -17.74 -0.68
C LEU A 51 3.95 -18.77 0.41
N TRP A 52 4.13 -18.44 1.68
CA TRP A 52 3.67 -19.28 2.79
C TRP A 52 2.14 -19.43 2.82
N CYS A 53 1.40 -18.34 2.63
CA CYS A 53 -0.06 -18.41 2.51
C CYS A 53 -0.48 -19.27 1.31
N VAL A 54 0.19 -19.16 0.16
CA VAL A 54 -0.06 -20.02 -1.00
C VAL A 54 0.27 -21.48 -0.70
N ALA A 55 1.38 -21.77 -0.01
CA ALA A 55 1.74 -23.13 0.37
C ALA A 55 0.71 -23.75 1.33
N GLN A 56 0.13 -22.95 2.23
CA GLN A 56 -0.83 -23.41 3.23
C GLN A 56 -2.27 -23.54 2.69
N PHE A 57 -2.72 -22.59 1.88
CA PHE A 57 -4.13 -22.46 1.45
C PHE A 57 -4.32 -22.69 -0.07
N GLY A 58 -3.23 -22.91 -0.80
CA GLY A 58 -3.24 -23.28 -2.21
C GLY A 58 -3.86 -22.20 -3.11
N LEU A 59 -4.73 -22.67 -4.00
CA LEU A 59 -5.36 -21.84 -5.03
C LEU A 59 -6.16 -20.66 -4.46
N ILE A 60 -6.77 -20.81 -3.28
CA ILE A 60 -7.61 -19.78 -2.67
C ILE A 60 -6.82 -18.47 -2.49
N VAL A 61 -5.58 -18.55 -2.01
CA VAL A 61 -4.72 -17.36 -1.86
C VAL A 61 -4.22 -16.89 -3.22
N LEU A 62 -3.87 -17.81 -4.11
CA LEU A 62 -3.35 -17.48 -5.43
C LEU A 62 -4.35 -16.68 -6.30
N ILE A 63 -5.66 -16.89 -6.13
CA ILE A 63 -6.70 -16.16 -6.89
C ILE A 63 -7.01 -14.76 -6.35
N ILE A 64 -6.61 -14.44 -5.11
CA ILE A 64 -6.93 -13.14 -4.48
C ILE A 64 -6.47 -11.94 -5.34
N PRO A 65 -5.26 -11.89 -5.92
CA PRO A 65 -4.84 -10.77 -6.76
C PRO A 65 -5.75 -10.59 -7.99
N PHE A 66 -6.23 -11.67 -8.59
CA PHE A 66 -7.14 -11.63 -9.73
C PHE A 66 -8.51 -11.08 -9.33
N VAL A 67 -9.04 -11.52 -8.19
CA VAL A 67 -10.32 -11.05 -7.67
C VAL A 67 -10.25 -9.56 -7.32
N LEU A 68 -9.14 -9.10 -6.73
CA LEU A 68 -8.92 -7.69 -6.40
C LEU A 68 -8.63 -6.81 -7.64
N ALA A 69 -8.04 -7.38 -8.70
CA ALA A 69 -7.78 -6.66 -9.93
C ALA A 69 -9.05 -6.20 -10.65
N ILE A 70 -10.15 -6.95 -10.53
CA ILE A 70 -11.44 -6.62 -11.16
C ILE A 70 -12.01 -5.28 -10.66
N PRO A 71 -12.30 -5.07 -9.35
CA PRO A 71 -12.82 -3.80 -8.87
C PRO A 71 -11.82 -2.66 -9.09
N ALA A 72 -10.51 -2.92 -9.01
CA ALA A 72 -9.49 -1.92 -9.31
C ALA A 72 -9.53 -1.46 -10.78
N ALA A 73 -9.75 -2.38 -11.73
CA ALA A 73 -9.89 -2.05 -13.14
C ALA A 73 -11.16 -1.23 -13.41
N PHE A 74 -12.29 -1.58 -12.78
CA PHE A 74 -13.52 -0.78 -12.86
C PHE A 74 -13.34 0.62 -12.29
N TRP A 75 -12.66 0.73 -11.14
CA TRP A 75 -12.34 2.03 -10.53
C TRP A 75 -11.50 2.90 -11.47
N LEU A 76 -10.42 2.34 -12.01
CA LEU A 76 -9.55 3.04 -12.95
C LEU A 76 -10.31 3.47 -14.21
N TRP A 77 -11.15 2.60 -14.75
CA TRP A 77 -11.98 2.92 -15.91
C TRP A 77 -12.95 4.06 -15.61
N PHE A 78 -13.58 4.05 -14.44
CA PHE A 78 -14.50 5.11 -14.00
C PHE A 78 -13.78 6.46 -13.87
N GLU A 79 -12.64 6.51 -13.20
CA GLU A 79 -11.78 7.71 -13.08
C GLU A 79 -11.38 8.28 -14.44
N ILE A 80 -10.98 7.40 -15.38
CA ILE A 80 -10.66 7.80 -16.75
C ILE A 80 -11.91 8.37 -17.45
N MET A 81 -13.09 7.80 -17.25
CA MET A 81 -14.32 8.34 -17.85
C MET A 81 -14.70 9.70 -17.28
N VAL A 82 -14.62 9.89 -15.96
CA VAL A 82 -14.89 11.16 -15.30
C VAL A 82 -13.93 12.24 -15.79
N SER A 83 -12.61 11.97 -15.76
CA SER A 83 -11.61 12.92 -16.24
C SER A 83 -11.78 13.28 -17.73
N ARG A 84 -12.22 12.33 -18.56
CA ARG A 84 -12.56 12.59 -19.97
C ARG A 84 -13.80 13.45 -20.14
N HIS A 85 -14.80 13.29 -19.26
CA HIS A 85 -15.99 14.13 -19.26
C HIS A 85 -15.64 15.57 -18.89
N ASP A 86 -14.86 15.76 -17.83
CA ASP A 86 -14.43 17.09 -17.36
C ASP A 86 -13.61 17.81 -18.43
N ALA A 87 -12.67 17.12 -19.07
CA ALA A 87 -11.88 17.67 -20.17
C ALA A 87 -12.73 18.07 -21.39
N ARG A 88 -13.85 17.39 -21.64
CA ARG A 88 -14.79 17.76 -22.71
C ARG A 88 -15.65 18.97 -22.31
N ALA A 89 -16.11 19.02 -21.07
CA ALA A 89 -16.88 20.14 -20.54
C ALA A 89 -16.07 21.44 -20.58
N GLU A 90 -14.78 21.40 -20.20
CA GLU A 90 -13.88 22.56 -20.30
C GLU A 90 -13.68 23.04 -21.73
N LYS A 91 -13.58 22.12 -22.70
CA LYS A 91 -13.45 22.48 -24.12
C LYS A 91 -14.72 23.14 -24.66
N ALA A 92 -15.90 22.63 -24.28
CA ALA A 92 -17.18 23.20 -24.67
C ALA A 92 -17.43 24.59 -24.06
N ALA A 93 -16.88 24.87 -22.87
CA ALA A 93 -16.98 26.19 -22.24
C ALA A 93 -16.05 27.25 -22.85
N LYS A 94 -15.00 26.84 -23.59
CA LYS A 94 -13.98 27.73 -24.17
C LYS A 94 -14.16 28.01 -25.67
N GLY A 95 -15.04 27.27 -26.36
CA GLY A 95 -15.35 27.45 -27.79
C GLY A 95 -16.68 28.14 -27.97
#